data_AF-A0A848TF95-F1
#
_entry.id   AF-A0A848TF95-F1
#
_cell.length_a   1.000
_cell.length_b   1.000
_cell.length_c   1.000
_cell.angle_alpha   90.00
_cell.angle_beta   90.00
_cell.angle_gamma   90.00
#
_symmetry.space_group_name_H-M   'P 1'
#
loop_
_entity.id
_entity.type
_entity.pdbx_description
1 polymer ?
#
loop_
_entity_poly.entity_id
_entity_poly.type
_entity_poly.pdbx_seq_one_letter_code
_entity_poly.pdbx_strand_id
1 'polypeptide(L)' 'MTLRDLLTDLMAVPGLSGHEDRVRRRIAGHLDGIATESDRLGNLWATFPGEGPSVMLFTHMDQLGFIVRK' A
#
# COMPACT_ATOMS: atom_id res chain seq x y z
N MET A 1 1.20 16.82 9.71
CA MET A 1 1.40 16.50 8.28
C MET A 1 0.11 16.85 7.56
N THR A 2 0.17 17.62 6.47
CA THR A 2 -1.02 17.89 5.65
C THR A 2 -1.31 16.73 4.70
N LEU A 3 -2.50 16.71 4.08
CA LEU A 3 -2.82 15.71 3.05
C LEU A 3 -1.85 15.79 1.85
N ARG A 4 -1.45 17.02 1.46
CA ARG A 4 -0.46 17.22 0.40
C ARG A 4 0.87 16.58 0.77
N ASP A 5 1.34 16.78 2.00
CA ASP A 5 2.60 16.22 2.47
C ASP A 5 2.57 14.68 2.46
N LEU A 6 1.46 14.08 2.94
CA LEU A 6 1.26 12.62 2.90
C LEU A 6 1.27 12.09 1.46
N LEU A 7 0.53 12.75 0.57
CA LEU A 7 0.44 12.35 -0.83
C LEU A 7 1.82 12.41 -1.49
N THR A 8 2.54 13.51 -1.32
CA THR A 8 3.89 13.67 -1.89
C THR A 8 4.88 12.65 -1.33
N ASP A 9 4.82 12.36 -0.03
CA ASP A 9 5.63 11.33 0.61
C ASP A 9 5.38 9.93 0.01
N LEU A 10 4.12 9.51 -0.10
CA LEU A 10 3.77 8.21 -0.66
C LEU A 10 4.11 8.11 -2.16
N MET A 11 3.84 9.16 -2.94
CA MET A 11 4.14 9.18 -4.38
C MET A 11 5.64 9.09 -4.68
N ALA A 12 6.49 9.57 -3.77
CA ALA A 12 7.94 9.53 -3.92
C ALA A 12 8.56 8.16 -3.61
N VAL A 13 7.80 7.20 -3.04
CA VAL A 13 8.30 5.86 -2.75
C VAL A 13 8.26 5.00 -4.01
N PRO A 14 9.39 4.45 -4.48
CA PRO A 14 9.38 3.58 -5.65
C PRO A 14 8.67 2.25 -5.36
N GLY A 15 7.68 1.91 -6.18
CA GLY A 15 6.97 0.64 -6.13
C GLY A 15 6.72 0.07 -7.52
N LEU A 16 7.77 -0.37 -8.23
CA LEU A 16 7.59 -1.08 -9.51
C LEU A 16 6.73 -2.34 -9.28
N SER A 17 5.87 -2.67 -10.24
CA SER A 17 5.09 -3.92 -10.22
C SER A 17 6.00 -5.13 -9.97
N GLY A 18 5.70 -5.92 -8.94
CA GLY A 18 6.50 -7.04 -8.42
C GLY A 18 7.64 -6.66 -7.46
N HIS A 19 7.79 -5.38 -7.11
CA HIS A 19 8.84 -4.84 -6.22
C HIS A 19 8.29 -3.79 -5.23
N GLU A 20 7.08 -4.01 -4.72
CA GLU A 20 6.29 -3.06 -3.93
C GLU A 20 6.67 -3.00 -2.44
N ASP A 21 7.65 -3.78 -1.98
CA ASP A 21 8.02 -3.90 -0.56
C ASP A 21 8.30 -2.57 0.16
N ARG A 22 8.80 -1.57 -0.57
CA ARG A 22 9.08 -0.24 0.00
C ARG A 22 7.80 0.54 0.23
N VAL A 23 6.95 0.66 -0.81
CA VAL A 23 5.68 1.39 -0.71
C VAL A 23 4.74 0.70 0.27
N ARG A 24 4.68 -0.64 0.28
CA ARG A 24 3.94 -1.44 1.26
C ARG A 24 4.32 -1.08 2.71
N ARG A 25 5.62 -1.10 3.03
CA ARG A 25 6.10 -0.75 4.37
C ARG A 25 5.82 0.71 4.73
N ARG A 26 5.91 1.63 3.76
CA ARG A 26 5.58 3.04 3.99
C ARG A 26 4.09 3.23 4.31
N ILE A 27 3.20 2.59 3.56
CA ILE A 27 1.75 2.62 3.81
C ILE A 27 1.45 2.01 5.18
N ALA A 28 1.99 0.84 5.50
CA ALA A 28 1.79 0.20 6.80
C ALA A 28 2.23 1.10 7.97
N GLY A 29 3.34 1.85 7.82
CA GLY A 29 3.79 2.80 8.83
C GLY A 29 2.88 4.02 9.04
N HIS A 30 2.03 4.36 8.06
CA HIS A 30 1.00 5.40 8.20
C HIS A 30 -0.33 4.86 8.75
N LEU A 31 -0.50 3.54 8.79
CA LEU A 31 -1.66 2.85 9.37
C LEU A 31 -1.44 2.49 10.86
N ASP A 32 -0.59 3.25 11.56
CA ASP A 32 -0.30 3.00 12.98
C ASP A 32 -1.59 2.99 13.83
N GLY A 33 -1.70 2.01 14.73
CA GLY A 33 -2.90 1.74 15.50
C GLY A 33 -4.01 0.97 14.77
N ILE A 34 -3.85 0.66 13.47
CA ILE A 34 -4.75 -0.20 12.70
C ILE A 34 -4.05 -1.54 12.47
N ALA A 35 -4.71 -2.65 12.83
CA ALA A 35 -4.18 -3.99 12.57
C ALA A 35 -4.18 -4.27 11.05
N THR A 36 -2.99 -4.47 10.50
CA THR A 36 -2.79 -4.77 9.08
C THR A 36 -2.27 -6.19 8.87
N GLU A 37 -2.68 -6.81 7.78
CA GLU A 37 -2.20 -8.12 7.31
C GLU A 37 -1.59 -7.99 5.92
N SER A 38 -0.74 -8.95 5.55
CA SER A 38 -0.19 -9.04 4.20
C SER A 38 -0.05 -10.48 3.73
N ASP A 39 -0.16 -10.69 2.42
CA ASP A 39 0.00 -12.01 1.81
C ASP A 39 1.39 -12.21 1.18
N ARG A 40 1.57 -13.38 0.55
CA ARG A 40 2.81 -13.74 -0.18
C ARG A 40 3.01 -12.94 -1.47
N LEU A 41 1.97 -12.36 -2.04
CA LEU A 41 2.04 -11.55 -3.24
C LEU A 41 2.35 -10.08 -2.94
N GLY A 42 2.31 -9.69 -1.65
CA GLY A 42 2.65 -8.35 -1.20
C GLY A 42 1.44 -7.44 -1.01
N ASN A 43 0.21 -7.94 -1.13
CA ASN A 43 -0.97 -7.12 -0.78
C ASN A 43 -0.93 -6.74 0.70
N LEU A 44 -1.49 -5.57 1.03
CA LEU A 44 -1.62 -5.06 2.38
C LEU A 44 -3.08 -4.66 2.58
N TRP A 45 -3.72 -5.18 3.63
CA TRP A 45 -5.09 -4.82 3.98
C TRP A 45 -5.27 -4.66 5.48
N ALA A 46 -6.35 -3.99 5.85
CA ALA A 46 -6.86 -3.93 7.20
C ALA A 46 -8.35 -4.30 7.17
N THR A 47 -8.80 -5.04 8.19
CA THR A 47 -10.19 -5.45 8.32
C THR A 47 -10.83 -4.70 9.47
N PHE A 48 -11.94 -4.02 9.20
CA PHE A 48 -12.74 -3.33 10.22
C PHE A 48 -14.00 -4.16 10.49
N PRO A 49 -14.27 -4.57 11.75
CA PRO A 49 -15.46 -5.35 12.07
C PRO A 49 -16.72 -4.50 11.90
N GLY A 50 -17.82 -5.15 11.49
CA GLY A 50 -19.11 -4.50 11.31
C GLY A 50 -20.21 -5.52 11.03
N GLU A 51 -21.46 -5.04 10.99
CA GLU A 51 -22.63 -5.83 10.65
C GLU A 51 -23.06 -5.56 9.20
N GLY A 52 -23.51 -6.59 8.47
CA GLY A 52 -23.96 -6.48 7.08
C GLY A 52 -23.06 -7.23 6.08
N PRO A 53 -23.19 -6.93 4.76
CA PRO A 53 -22.38 -7.59 3.73
C PRO A 53 -20.92 -7.16 3.78
N SER A 54 -20.01 -8.08 3.45
CA SER A 54 -18.58 -7.76 3.31
C SER A 54 -18.34 -6.82 2.13
N VAL A 55 -17.65 -5.70 2.37
CA VAL A 55 -17.27 -4.71 1.34
C VAL A 55 -15.75 -4.65 1.25
N MET A 56 -15.22 -4.76 0.02
CA MET A 56 -13.80 -4.59 -0.26
C MET A 56 -13.58 -3.25 -0.97
N LEU A 57 -12.90 -2.32 -0.30
CA LEU A 57 -12.34 -1.13 -0.93
C LEU A 57 -10.84 -1.37 -1.16
N PHE A 58 -10.38 -1.24 -2.40
CA PHE A 58 -8.99 -1.49 -2.73
C PHE A 58 -8.44 -0.43 -3.69
N THR A 59 -7.12 -0.29 -3.66
CA THR A 59 -6.33 0.47 -4.63
C THR A 59 -5.03 -0.28 -4.87
N HIS A 60 -4.46 -0.13 -6.06
CA HIS A 60 -3.15 -0.71 -6.34
C HIS A 60 -2.05 0.26 -5.86
N MET A 61 -0.94 -0.28 -5.34
CA MET A 61 0.19 0.52 -4.86
C MET A 61 1.37 0.56 -5.83
N ASP A 62 1.30 -0.26 -6.88
CA ASP A 62 2.36 -0.38 -7.86
C ASP A 62 2.33 0.80 -8.86
N GLN A 63 3.50 1.02 -9.44
CA GLN A 63 3.80 2.08 -10.38
C GLN A 63 4.46 1.47 -11.62
N LEU A 64 4.22 2.11 -12.76
CA LEU A 64 4.95 1.82 -13.99
C LEU A 64 6.43 2.17 -13.84
N GLY A 65 7.28 1.41 -14.52
CA GLY A 65 8.71 1.66 -14.60
C GLY A 65 9.39 0.69 -15.55
N PHE A 66 10.71 0.59 -15.45
CA PHE A 66 11.53 -0.19 -16.39
C PHE A 66 12.38 -1.22 -15.65
N ILE A 67 12.57 -2.38 -16.28
CA ILE A 67 13.52 -3.41 -15.85
C ILE A 67 14.60 -3.50 -16.93
N VAL A 68 15.84 -3.24 -16.55
CA VAL A 68 16.99 -3.40 -17.45
C VAL A 68 17.30 -4.89 -17.58
N ARG A 69 17.36 -5.39 -18.82
CA ARG A 69 17.74 -6.77 -19.14
C ARG A 69 18.88 -6.76 -20.18
N LYS A 70 19.70 -7.82 -20.16
CA LYS A 70 20.75 -8.06 -21.15
C LYS A 70 20.16 -8.61 -22.45
#